data_AF-A0A9P6X6M0-F1
#
_entry.id   AF-A0A9P6X6M0-F1
#
_cell.length_a   1.000
_cell.length_b   1.000
_cell.length_c   1.000
_cell.angle_alpha   90.00
_cell.angle_beta   90.00
_cell.angle_gamma   90.00
#
_symmetry.space_group_name_H-M   'P 1'
#
loop_
_entity.id
_entity.type
_entity.pdbx_description
1 polymer ?
#
loop_
_entity_poly.entity_id
_entity_poly.type
_entity_poly.pdbx_seq_one_letter_code
_entity_poly.pdbx_strand_id
1 'polypeptide(L)'
;MIPISPPVTPKTRYDPLDADIEPILLDRVRHRRKSRPHRSLPVTTPRPFTLNVYSKRKQDTIDPKTSSIHPTLASHWAPDLDAFERYPSVRAIWKGTPLDIRHLPSFDLLHPGEVHIASTLRLPPEQYLKCKHSLLVHAQQFNQSNLPFRKSDAQKCVRIDVNKTSALWTVFYQLGWFKPRS
;
A
#
# COMPACT_ATOMS: atom_id res chain seq x y z
N MET A 1 -18.70 -56.05 38.17
CA MET A 1 -19.38 -54.90 37.56
C MET A 1 -19.24 -53.73 38.52
N ILE A 2 -18.39 -52.76 38.20
CA ILE A 2 -18.12 -51.58 39.05
C ILE A 2 -18.94 -50.42 38.48
N PRO A 3 -19.83 -49.77 39.24
CA PRO A 3 -20.48 -48.55 38.79
C PRO A 3 -19.50 -47.37 38.93
N ILE A 4 -19.26 -46.67 37.82
CA ILE A 4 -18.43 -45.46 37.77
C ILE A 4 -19.29 -44.27 38.21
N SER A 5 -18.91 -43.64 39.33
CA SER A 5 -19.51 -42.37 39.78
C SER A 5 -19.17 -41.21 38.82
N PRO A 6 -20.09 -40.25 38.60
CA PRO A 6 -19.82 -39.08 37.76
C PRO A 6 -18.93 -38.04 38.47
N PRO A 7 -18.20 -37.20 37.71
CA PRO A 7 -17.25 -36.22 38.26
C PRO A 7 -17.92 -35.00 38.91
N VAL A 8 -17.33 -34.55 40.01
CA VAL A 8 -17.66 -33.34 40.77
C VAL A 8 -17.20 -32.09 40.01
N THR A 9 -18.10 -31.12 39.81
CA THR A 9 -17.75 -29.79 39.31
C THR A 9 -17.31 -28.87 40.46
N PRO A 10 -16.26 -28.05 40.30
CA PRO A 10 -15.93 -27.03 41.30
C PRO A 10 -16.83 -25.80 41.17
N LYS A 11 -17.26 -25.31 42.34
CA LYS A 11 -18.04 -24.09 42.56
C LYS A 11 -17.22 -22.86 42.16
N THR A 12 -17.72 -22.05 41.22
CA THR A 12 -17.19 -20.71 41.01
C THR A 12 -17.66 -19.81 42.16
N ARG A 13 -16.71 -19.32 42.96
CA ARG A 13 -16.91 -18.22 43.91
C ARG A 13 -17.32 -16.98 43.11
N TYR A 14 -18.41 -16.34 43.51
CA TYR A 14 -18.74 -14.97 43.14
C TYR A 14 -17.97 -14.04 44.08
N ASP A 15 -17.07 -13.22 43.53
CA ASP A 15 -16.49 -12.06 44.22
C ASP A 15 -17.40 -10.84 43.96
N PRO A 16 -17.94 -10.17 44.99
CA PRO A 16 -18.85 -9.04 44.83
C PRO A 16 -18.10 -7.71 44.94
N LEU A 17 -17.37 -7.31 43.89
CA LEU A 17 -16.85 -5.95 43.71
C LEU A 17 -16.76 -5.61 42.22
N ASP A 18 -17.90 -5.44 41.58
CA ASP A 18 -18.04 -4.59 40.38
C ASP A 18 -19.53 -4.31 40.19
N ALA A 19 -20.03 -3.40 41.04
CA ALA A 19 -21.26 -2.69 40.78
C ALA A 19 -20.91 -1.54 39.83
N ASP A 20 -21.35 -1.65 38.58
CA ASP A 20 -21.92 -0.58 37.77
C ASP A 20 -21.89 -1.00 36.30
N ILE A 21 -23.06 -1.39 35.77
CA ILE A 21 -23.61 -1.02 34.46
C ILE A 21 -24.92 -1.81 34.33
N GLU A 22 -26.03 -1.10 34.54
CA GLU A 22 -27.38 -1.62 34.40
C GLU A 22 -27.76 -1.91 32.93
N PRO A 23 -28.72 -2.83 32.70
CA PRO A 23 -29.00 -3.49 31.42
C PRO A 23 -30.27 -2.93 30.77
N ILE A 24 -30.32 -2.82 29.43
CA ILE A 24 -31.59 -2.63 28.72
C ILE A 24 -31.65 -3.50 27.46
N LEU A 25 -32.59 -4.45 27.54
CA LEU A 25 -33.38 -5.13 26.51
C LEU A 25 -32.75 -6.15 25.55
N LEU A 26 -32.69 -7.38 26.07
CA LEU A 26 -33.36 -8.60 25.57
C LEU A 26 -33.98 -8.63 24.15
N ASP A 27 -33.52 -9.65 23.43
CA ASP A 27 -34.28 -10.60 22.59
C ASP A 27 -35.01 -10.13 21.32
N ARG A 28 -34.54 -10.65 20.17
CA ARG A 28 -35.21 -11.82 19.56
C ARG A 28 -34.47 -12.35 18.35
N VAL A 29 -34.13 -13.64 18.46
CA VAL A 29 -34.04 -14.67 17.40
C VAL A 29 -34.86 -14.33 16.15
N ARG A 30 -34.26 -14.45 14.95
CA ARG A 30 -34.85 -15.24 13.85
C ARG A 30 -33.93 -15.45 12.64
N HIS A 31 -34.12 -16.63 12.07
CA HIS A 31 -33.33 -17.27 11.04
C HIS A 31 -33.48 -16.64 9.65
N ARG A 32 -32.42 -16.83 8.87
CA ARG A 32 -32.33 -16.78 7.41
C ARG A 32 -33.58 -17.35 6.70
N ARG A 33 -34.23 -16.58 5.82
CA ARG A 33 -35.04 -17.06 4.68
C ARG A 33 -34.83 -16.18 3.44
N LYS A 34 -34.79 -16.83 2.27
CA LYS A 34 -34.57 -16.27 0.92
C LYS A 34 -35.89 -15.77 0.30
N SER A 35 -35.79 -14.70 -0.53
CA SER A 35 -36.64 -14.29 -1.70
C SER A 35 -38.13 -13.97 -1.45
N ARG A 36 -38.79 -12.94 -2.02
CA ARG A 36 -38.85 -12.39 -3.40
C ARG A 36 -39.60 -10.99 -3.40
N PRO A 37 -39.99 -10.36 -4.54
CA PRO A 37 -39.75 -8.94 -4.88
C PRO A 37 -40.93 -7.96 -4.62
N HIS A 38 -40.68 -6.63 -4.62
CA HIS A 38 -41.28 -5.60 -5.50
C HIS A 38 -40.99 -4.16 -5.01
N ARG A 39 -40.96 -3.23 -5.98
CA ARG A 39 -41.30 -1.79 -5.88
C ARG A 39 -40.19 -0.79 -5.49
N SER A 40 -39.80 -0.04 -6.51
CA SER A 40 -38.90 1.12 -6.53
C SER A 40 -39.50 2.39 -5.92
N LEU A 41 -38.69 3.16 -5.19
CA LEU A 41 -38.80 4.61 -4.96
C LEU A 41 -37.37 5.23 -4.90
N PRO A 42 -37.21 6.52 -5.26
CA PRO A 42 -35.94 7.06 -5.71
C PRO A 42 -35.01 7.43 -4.55
N VAL A 43 -33.76 6.97 -4.63
CA VAL A 43 -32.68 7.41 -3.74
C VAL A 43 -32.10 8.71 -4.28
N THR A 44 -32.36 9.81 -3.58
CA THR A 44 -31.61 11.06 -3.73
C THR A 44 -30.18 10.80 -3.31
N THR A 45 -29.29 10.73 -4.30
CA THR A 45 -27.88 10.40 -4.17
C THR A 45 -27.11 11.63 -3.69
N PRO A 46 -26.26 11.53 -2.64
CA PRO A 46 -25.23 12.53 -2.40
C PRO A 46 -24.21 12.46 -3.55
N ARG A 47 -23.97 13.59 -4.22
CA ARG A 47 -23.03 13.70 -5.34
C ARG A 47 -21.60 13.40 -4.85
N PRO A 48 -20.84 12.50 -5.48
CA PRO A 48 -19.41 12.42 -5.25
C PRO A 48 -18.72 13.62 -5.90
N PHE A 49 -17.84 14.27 -5.14
CA PHE A 49 -16.93 15.31 -5.65
C PHE A 49 -15.97 14.67 -6.65
N THR A 50 -16.25 14.81 -7.94
CA THR A 50 -15.39 14.27 -9.00
C THR A 50 -14.16 15.16 -9.15
N LEU A 51 -13.04 14.79 -8.53
CA LEU A 51 -11.72 15.18 -9.03
C LEU A 51 -11.46 14.40 -10.31
N ASN A 52 -11.96 14.94 -11.41
CA ASN A 52 -11.79 14.43 -12.76
C ASN A 52 -10.47 14.96 -13.33
N VAL A 53 -9.34 14.41 -12.88
CA VAL A 53 -8.03 14.61 -13.52
C VAL A 53 -7.29 13.28 -13.57
N TYR A 54 -7.83 12.32 -14.30
CA TYR A 54 -7.03 11.27 -14.93
C TYR A 54 -7.82 10.72 -16.13
N SER A 55 -7.81 11.47 -17.22
CA SER A 55 -8.35 10.96 -18.49
C SER A 55 -7.58 9.71 -18.88
N LYS A 56 -8.27 8.56 -18.84
CA LYS A 56 -7.92 7.33 -19.55
C LYS A 56 -7.57 7.69 -20.99
N ARG A 57 -6.29 7.74 -21.36
CA ARG A 57 -5.92 7.77 -22.78
C ARG A 57 -6.25 6.41 -23.38
N LYS A 58 -7.18 6.41 -24.34
CA LYS A 58 -7.33 5.34 -25.33
C LYS A 58 -6.05 5.27 -26.15
N GLN A 59 -5.65 4.06 -26.50
CA GLN A 59 -4.50 3.80 -27.34
C GLN A 59 -4.92 4.12 -28.78
N ASP A 60 -4.59 5.33 -29.23
CA ASP A 60 -4.74 5.73 -30.62
C ASP A 60 -3.52 5.24 -31.43
N THR A 61 -3.79 4.89 -32.68
CA THR A 61 -2.93 4.36 -33.73
C THR A 61 -1.51 4.95 -33.73
N ILE A 62 -0.50 4.08 -33.85
CA ILE A 62 0.92 4.42 -33.71
C ILE A 62 1.44 5.08 -35.00
N ASP A 63 1.59 6.41 -34.97
CA ASP A 63 2.46 7.13 -35.92
C ASP A 63 3.94 6.95 -35.51
N PRO A 64 4.85 6.58 -36.43
CA PRO A 64 6.24 6.22 -36.09
C PRO A 64 7.17 7.44 -35.84
N LYS A 65 6.64 8.63 -35.55
CA LYS A 65 7.43 9.87 -35.36
C LYS A 65 7.18 10.59 -34.02
N THR A 66 6.56 9.94 -33.04
CA THR A 66 6.51 10.48 -31.67
C THR A 66 7.70 9.94 -30.89
N SER A 67 8.80 10.71 -30.86
CA SER A 67 9.90 10.53 -29.93
C SER A 67 9.34 10.27 -28.52
N SER A 68 9.70 9.11 -27.97
CA SER A 68 9.27 8.60 -26.67
C SER A 68 9.08 9.70 -25.63
N ILE A 69 7.83 10.06 -25.34
CA ILE A 69 7.46 10.95 -24.24
C ILE A 69 7.58 10.14 -22.93
N HIS A 70 8.77 9.61 -22.64
CA HIS A 70 9.08 9.20 -21.30
C HIS A 70 9.53 10.46 -20.58
N PRO A 71 8.79 10.95 -19.56
CA PRO A 71 9.19 12.15 -18.87
C PRO A 71 10.57 11.91 -18.26
N THR A 72 11.52 12.75 -18.63
CA THR A 72 12.91 12.62 -18.19
C THR A 72 13.04 13.22 -16.80
N LEU A 73 13.66 12.48 -15.88
CA LEU A 73 13.98 12.96 -14.54
C LEU A 73 15.06 14.03 -14.64
N ALA A 74 14.83 15.22 -14.07
CA ALA A 74 15.86 16.27 -14.07
C ALA A 74 17.07 15.88 -13.19
N SER A 75 18.28 16.35 -13.53
CA SER A 75 19.51 15.96 -12.81
C SER A 75 19.45 16.27 -11.31
N HIS A 76 18.84 17.38 -10.90
CA HIS A 76 18.69 17.77 -9.49
C HIS A 76 17.59 16.99 -8.74
N TRP A 77 16.84 16.15 -9.46
CA TRP A 77 15.91 15.16 -8.91
C TRP A 77 16.52 13.76 -8.79
N ALA A 78 17.76 13.58 -9.22
CA ALA A 78 18.44 12.30 -9.06
C ALA A 78 18.53 11.91 -7.57
N PRO A 79 18.22 10.65 -7.21
CA PRO A 79 18.17 10.20 -5.83
C PRO A 79 19.57 10.23 -5.21
N ASP A 80 19.64 10.67 -3.95
CA ASP A 80 20.89 10.74 -3.21
C ASP A 80 21.24 9.39 -2.60
N LEU A 81 22.25 8.73 -3.15
CA LEU A 81 22.67 7.41 -2.67
C LEU A 81 23.32 7.52 -1.29
N ASP A 82 23.97 8.65 -0.99
CA ASP A 82 24.54 8.95 0.33
C ASP A 82 23.45 9.11 1.40
N ALA A 83 22.16 9.23 1.00
CA ALA A 83 21.05 9.18 1.95
C ALA A 83 21.00 7.87 2.74
N PHE A 84 21.50 6.76 2.18
CA PHE A 84 21.59 5.49 2.92
C PHE A 84 22.58 5.55 4.09
N GLU A 85 23.65 6.35 3.97
CA GLU A 85 24.62 6.54 5.05
C GLU A 85 24.07 7.49 6.12
N ARG A 86 23.34 8.54 5.71
CA ARG A 86 22.69 9.48 6.65
C ARG A 86 21.54 8.84 7.42
N TYR A 87 20.84 7.88 6.81
CA TYR A 87 19.67 7.23 7.39
C TYR A 87 19.77 5.69 7.37
N PRO A 88 20.71 5.07 8.11
CA PRO A 88 20.98 3.63 8.05
C PRO A 88 19.87 2.76 8.64
N SER A 89 18.94 3.36 9.39
CA SER A 89 17.76 2.71 9.96
C SER A 89 16.62 2.54 8.96
N VAL A 90 16.65 3.25 7.82
CA VAL A 90 15.58 3.23 6.83
C VAL A 90 15.64 1.92 6.05
N ARG A 91 14.59 1.11 6.19
CA ARG A 91 14.47 -0.21 5.53
C ARG A 91 13.03 -0.47 5.11
N ALA A 92 12.85 -1.27 4.08
CA ALA A 92 11.54 -1.82 3.74
C ALA A 92 11.20 -2.97 4.69
N ILE A 93 9.94 -3.06 5.11
CA ILE A 93 9.44 -4.16 5.95
C ILE A 93 8.42 -4.95 5.14
N TRP A 94 8.61 -6.25 5.03
CA TRP A 94 7.70 -7.16 4.34
C TRP A 94 7.65 -8.52 5.04
N LYS A 95 6.53 -9.24 4.86
CA LYS A 95 6.34 -10.57 5.46
C LYS A 95 7.01 -11.65 4.62
N GLY A 96 7.71 -12.54 5.32
CA GLY A 96 8.37 -13.72 4.73
C GLY A 96 9.82 -13.49 4.34
N THR A 97 10.47 -14.56 3.89
CA THR A 97 11.89 -14.54 3.53
C THR A 97 12.15 -13.61 2.34
N PRO A 98 13.21 -12.78 2.38
CA PRO A 98 13.65 -11.99 1.24
C PRO A 98 13.95 -12.86 0.00
N LEU A 99 13.73 -12.31 -1.20
CA LEU A 99 14.05 -12.97 -2.47
C LEU A 99 15.54 -12.80 -2.77
N ASP A 100 16.25 -13.88 -3.11
CA ASP A 100 17.60 -13.74 -3.65
C ASP A 100 17.54 -13.16 -5.08
N ILE A 101 18.15 -12.01 -5.29
CA ILE A 101 18.12 -11.27 -6.56
C ILE A 101 19.50 -11.14 -7.22
N ARG A 102 20.55 -11.75 -6.63
CA ARG A 102 21.95 -11.63 -7.08
C ARG A 102 22.21 -12.17 -8.49
N HIS A 103 21.39 -13.11 -8.94
CA HIS A 103 21.50 -13.75 -10.24
C HIS A 103 20.64 -13.09 -11.34
N LEU A 104 19.88 -12.05 -10.99
CA LEU A 104 18.93 -11.41 -11.90
C LEU A 104 19.59 -10.30 -12.72
N PRO A 105 19.10 -10.04 -13.95
CA PRO A 105 19.62 -8.94 -14.76
C PRO A 105 19.38 -7.59 -14.08
N SER A 106 20.27 -6.64 -14.35
CA SER A 106 20.25 -5.28 -13.76
C SER A 106 20.54 -5.23 -12.25
N PHE A 107 21.03 -6.32 -11.64
CA PHE A 107 21.44 -6.33 -10.23
C PHE A 107 22.57 -5.31 -9.98
N ASP A 108 23.56 -5.24 -10.87
CA ASP A 108 24.74 -4.38 -10.71
C ASP A 108 24.42 -2.87 -10.78
N LEU A 109 23.21 -2.51 -11.24
CA LEU A 109 22.74 -1.12 -11.26
C LEU A 109 22.14 -0.68 -9.92
N LEU A 110 21.93 -1.60 -8.98
CA LEU A 110 21.36 -1.31 -7.67
C LEU A 110 22.45 -0.93 -6.67
N HIS A 111 22.20 0.12 -5.92
CA HIS A 111 23.01 0.42 -4.74
C HIS A 111 22.80 -0.66 -3.65
N PRO A 112 23.79 -0.99 -2.79
CA PRO A 112 23.63 -2.02 -1.76
C PRO A 112 22.42 -1.82 -0.83
N GLY A 113 22.09 -0.57 -0.49
CA GLY A 113 20.87 -0.24 0.26
C GLY A 113 19.59 -0.59 -0.50
N GLU A 114 19.58 -0.40 -1.82
CA GLU A 114 18.46 -0.74 -2.69
C GLU A 114 18.31 -2.24 -2.89
N VAL A 115 19.43 -2.98 -2.96
CA VAL A 115 19.42 -4.45 -3.01
C VAL A 115 18.61 -5.02 -1.85
N HIS A 116 18.83 -4.52 -0.63
CA HIS A 116 18.10 -4.97 0.55
C HIS A 116 16.58 -4.68 0.44
N ILE A 117 16.22 -3.49 -0.06
CA ILE A 117 14.81 -3.09 -0.25
C ILE A 117 14.14 -3.97 -1.31
N ALA A 118 14.78 -4.13 -2.48
CA ALA A 118 14.25 -4.92 -3.58
C ALA A 118 14.09 -6.40 -3.21
N SER A 119 15.10 -6.97 -2.55
CA SER A 119 15.07 -8.34 -2.03
C SER A 119 13.93 -8.55 -1.02
N THR A 120 13.80 -7.65 -0.03
CA THR A 120 12.76 -7.73 1.01
C THR A 120 11.36 -7.63 0.42
N LEU A 121 11.13 -6.72 -0.53
CA LEU A 121 9.86 -6.56 -1.22
C LEU A 121 9.60 -7.63 -2.30
N ARG A 122 10.56 -8.55 -2.51
CA ARG A 122 10.53 -9.58 -3.55
C ARG A 122 10.24 -8.97 -4.92
N LEU A 123 10.98 -7.92 -5.26
CA LEU A 123 10.93 -7.24 -6.55
C LEU A 123 12.21 -7.58 -7.34
N PRO A 124 12.09 -8.09 -8.58
CA PRO A 124 13.23 -8.19 -9.48
C PRO A 124 13.90 -6.81 -9.68
N PRO A 125 15.24 -6.75 -9.83
CA PRO A 125 15.97 -5.48 -10.00
C PRO A 125 15.40 -4.58 -11.08
N GLU A 126 15.08 -5.14 -12.25
CA GLU A 126 14.49 -4.40 -13.37
C GLU A 126 13.14 -3.76 -13.00
N GLN A 127 12.28 -4.50 -12.29
CA GLN A 127 10.98 -4.02 -11.84
C GLN A 127 11.14 -2.92 -10.77
N TYR A 128 12.09 -3.08 -9.85
CA TYR A 128 12.41 -2.08 -8.85
C TYR A 128 12.88 -0.77 -9.50
N LEU A 129 13.82 -0.83 -10.46
CA LEU A 129 14.33 0.34 -11.17
C LEU A 129 13.22 1.09 -11.93
N LYS A 130 12.33 0.36 -12.63
CA LYS A 130 11.15 0.95 -13.29
C LYS A 130 10.24 1.67 -12.30
N CYS A 131 9.99 1.07 -11.13
CA CYS A 131 9.17 1.68 -10.09
C CYS A 131 9.85 2.92 -9.49
N LYS A 132 11.15 2.83 -9.16
CA LYS A 132 11.97 3.94 -8.66
C LYS A 132 11.89 5.13 -9.61
N HIS A 133 12.21 4.93 -10.89
CA HIS A 133 12.17 5.99 -11.89
C HIS A 133 10.76 6.60 -12.00
N SER A 134 9.72 5.76 -12.10
CA SER A 134 8.34 6.23 -12.21
C SER A 134 7.91 7.07 -11.01
N LEU A 135 8.24 6.66 -9.79
CA LEU A 135 7.91 7.40 -8.57
C LEU A 135 8.61 8.76 -8.51
N LEU A 136 9.89 8.83 -8.88
CA LEU A 136 10.66 10.08 -8.86
C LEU A 136 10.14 11.07 -9.92
N VAL A 137 9.85 10.59 -11.13
CA VAL A 137 9.27 11.42 -12.20
C VAL A 137 7.92 12.02 -11.79
N HIS A 138 7.05 11.21 -11.18
CA HIS A 138 5.75 11.72 -10.73
C HIS A 138 5.92 12.68 -9.54
N ALA A 139 6.82 12.40 -8.60
CA ALA A 139 7.13 13.34 -7.52
C ALA A 139 7.59 14.70 -8.07
N GLN A 140 8.43 14.71 -9.11
CA GLN A 140 8.82 15.93 -9.82
C GLN A 140 7.61 16.69 -10.40
N GLN A 141 6.71 16.00 -11.08
CA GLN A 141 5.51 16.61 -11.68
C GLN A 141 4.57 17.20 -10.62
N PHE A 142 4.39 16.50 -9.50
CA PHE A 142 3.61 16.98 -8.37
C PHE A 142 4.22 18.24 -7.77
N ASN A 143 5.55 18.26 -7.58
CA ASN A 143 6.26 19.43 -7.08
C ASN A 143 6.15 20.63 -8.04
N GLN A 144 6.25 20.41 -9.35
CA GLN A 144 6.02 21.47 -10.36
C GLN A 144 4.60 22.03 -10.32
N SER A 145 3.63 21.20 -9.94
CA SER A 145 2.21 21.58 -9.79
C SER A 145 1.89 22.13 -8.40
N ASN A 146 2.89 22.30 -7.51
CA ASN A 146 2.70 22.67 -6.11
C ASN A 146 1.75 21.74 -5.32
N LEU A 147 1.72 20.46 -5.69
CA LEU A 147 0.92 19.43 -5.02
C LEU A 147 1.80 18.49 -4.20
N PRO A 148 1.36 18.05 -3.01
CA PRO A 148 2.10 17.06 -2.23
C PRO A 148 1.99 15.67 -2.85
N PHE A 149 3.11 14.97 -3.02
CA PHE A 149 3.12 13.60 -3.54
C PHE A 149 2.76 12.59 -2.44
N ARG A 150 1.50 12.14 -2.40
CA ARG A 150 1.00 11.25 -1.34
C ARG A 150 1.18 9.77 -1.68
N LYS A 151 1.10 8.90 -0.65
CA LYS A 151 1.10 7.42 -0.80
C LYS A 151 0.04 6.94 -1.80
N SER A 152 -1.17 7.50 -1.75
CA SER A 152 -2.27 7.15 -2.65
C SER A 152 -1.98 7.48 -4.11
N ASP A 153 -1.17 8.49 -4.37
CA ASP A 153 -0.81 8.89 -5.72
C ASP A 153 0.29 7.98 -6.24
N ALA A 154 1.30 7.69 -5.41
CA ALA A 154 2.32 6.69 -5.71
C ALA A 154 1.73 5.32 -6.11
N GLN A 155 0.70 4.85 -5.39
CA GLN A 155 -0.03 3.62 -5.70
C GLN A 155 -0.67 3.63 -7.10
N LYS A 156 -1.08 4.80 -7.61
CA LYS A 156 -1.65 4.94 -8.96
C LYS A 156 -0.59 5.04 -10.05
N CYS A 157 0.61 5.51 -9.69
CA CYS A 157 1.71 5.74 -10.64
C CYS A 157 2.39 4.45 -11.11
N VAL A 158 2.46 3.42 -10.27
CA VAL A 158 3.17 2.16 -10.58
C VAL A 158 2.23 0.97 -10.68
N ARG A 159 2.53 0.04 -11.59
CA ARG A 159 1.73 -1.17 -11.85
C ARG A 159 2.23 -2.37 -11.05
N ILE A 160 2.36 -2.21 -9.74
CA ILE A 160 2.73 -3.28 -8.81
C ILE A 160 1.73 -3.36 -7.66
N ASP A 161 1.87 -4.36 -6.81
CA ASP A 161 1.06 -4.51 -5.60
C ASP A 161 1.04 -3.22 -4.76
N VAL A 162 -0.16 -2.82 -4.34
CA VAL A 162 -0.40 -1.52 -3.66
C VAL A 162 0.33 -1.42 -2.32
N ASN A 163 0.53 -2.54 -1.61
CA ASN A 163 1.23 -2.55 -0.33
C ASN A 163 2.74 -2.40 -0.56
N LYS A 164 3.29 -3.07 -1.59
CA LYS A 164 4.71 -2.89 -1.97
C LYS A 164 5.01 -1.45 -2.35
N THR A 165 4.12 -0.82 -3.13
CA THR A 165 4.25 0.61 -3.47
C THR A 165 4.22 1.50 -2.22
N SER A 166 3.35 1.20 -1.26
CA SER A 166 3.26 1.94 -0.01
C SER A 166 4.54 1.85 0.82
N ALA A 167 5.18 0.68 0.83
CA ALA A 167 6.48 0.47 1.48
C ALA A 167 7.59 1.25 0.76
N LEU A 168 7.68 1.17 -0.57
CA LEU A 168 8.65 1.92 -1.37
C LEU A 168 8.51 3.43 -1.16
N TRP A 169 7.29 3.96 -1.22
CA TRP A 169 7.04 5.37 -0.98
C TRP A 169 7.54 5.78 0.40
N THR A 170 7.28 4.97 1.43
CA THR A 170 7.68 5.30 2.81
C THR A 170 9.20 5.36 2.94
N VAL A 171 9.91 4.40 2.34
CA VAL A 171 11.37 4.38 2.32
C VAL A 171 11.93 5.60 1.58
N PHE A 172 11.47 5.89 0.37
CA PHE A 172 11.97 7.02 -0.42
C PHE A 172 11.62 8.38 0.20
N TYR A 173 10.47 8.46 0.89
CA TYR A 173 10.10 9.63 1.66
C TYR A 173 11.06 9.86 2.83
N GLN A 174 11.43 8.81 3.57
CA GLN A 174 12.41 8.89 4.67
C GLN A 174 13.81 9.23 4.17
N LEU A 175 14.21 8.73 3.00
CA LEU A 175 15.48 9.08 2.35
C LEU A 175 15.47 10.50 1.74
N GLY A 176 14.31 11.18 1.70
CA GLY A 176 14.18 12.53 1.17
C GLY A 176 14.19 12.62 -0.36
N TRP A 177 13.97 11.53 -1.08
CA TRP A 177 14.10 11.47 -2.54
C TRP A 177 12.96 12.13 -3.33
N PHE A 178 11.86 12.52 -2.67
CA PHE A 178 10.71 13.18 -3.33
C PHE A 178 10.78 14.71 -3.32
N LYS A 179 11.97 15.26 -3.08
CA LYS A 179 12.22 16.70 -3.10
C LYS A 179 13.42 16.98 -4.01
N PRO A 180 13.43 18.11 -4.73
CA PRO A 180 14.63 18.52 -5.44
C PRO A 180 15.76 18.76 -4.44
N ARG A 181 16.99 18.45 -4.83
CA ARG A 181 18.15 18.89 -4.06
C ARG A 181 18.29 20.40 -4.24
N SER A 182 18.34 21.16 -3.15
CA SER A 182 18.59 22.61 -3.14
C SER A 182 20.07 22.92 -3.23
#